data_AF-A0A7J2HK68-F1
#
_entry.id   AF-A0A7J2HK68-F1
#
_cell.length_a   1.000
_cell.length_b   1.000
_cell.length_c   1.000
_cell.angle_alpha   90.00
_cell.angle_beta   90.00
_cell.angle_gamma   90.00
#
_symmetry.space_group_name_H-M   'P 1'
#
loop_
_entity.id
_entity.type
_entity.pdbx_description
1 polymer ?
#
loop_
_entity_poly.entity_id
_entity_poly.type
_entity_poly.pdbx_seq_one_letter_code
_entity_poly.pdbx_strand_id
1 'polypeptide(L)'
;MGIGLKPLLKGWSEKKRLKEIYPLMIIHLYSLSTASPSSRDIMKMAGKSSLALSDASKIFSKISTLVEKWSYTLHKAARYVASQISEERVKGFLQRLSDSVNVNIDLRDFMKVEYEKMMANKIAEFDRAIEKVKRYIEAYSAIMTSNIFLSVSMLLTSMIYGIDVNRVLILTIIAVVASLAFIAFLTSRSLPRDPILHNDPRRPEKLVSIEKMNPIILVTSLFSTSLLILSPIKLNGFLDPISAPMLLAGAPLLMIGWIGKRWVKSAREIDENYAPFIKSLGDALEVSGSLKSACKVISINDYGPLNELLRRLRKRLELGFEQGKAI
;
A
#
# COMPACT_ATOMS: atom_id res chain seq x y z
N MET A 1 9.05 -39.67 -0.19
CA MET A 1 7.93 -38.98 0.49
C MET A 1 8.22 -37.47 0.50
N GLY A 2 7.65 -36.71 -0.43
CA GLY A 2 7.93 -35.25 -0.59
C GLY A 2 6.68 -34.45 -0.92
N ILE A 3 5.51 -34.92 -0.46
CA ILE A 3 4.19 -34.42 -0.86
C ILE A 3 3.51 -33.90 0.41
N GLY A 4 3.51 -32.58 0.62
CA GLY A 4 2.76 -31.98 1.74
C GLY A 4 2.96 -30.47 1.91
N LEU A 5 4.14 -29.93 1.65
CA LEU A 5 4.43 -28.51 1.91
C LEU A 5 3.92 -27.58 0.79
N LYS A 6 4.01 -27.97 -0.47
CA LYS A 6 3.57 -27.14 -1.61
C LYS A 6 2.07 -26.78 -1.59
N PRO A 7 1.11 -27.70 -1.33
CA PRO A 7 -0.31 -27.33 -1.29
C PRO A 7 -0.65 -26.43 -0.09
N LEU A 8 -0.02 -26.66 1.06
CA LEU A 8 -0.20 -25.82 2.26
C LEU A 8 0.35 -24.39 2.04
N LEU A 9 1.53 -24.26 1.44
CA LEU A 9 2.13 -22.96 1.09
C LEU A 9 1.28 -22.21 0.05
N LYS A 10 0.70 -22.93 -0.92
CA LYS A 10 -0.20 -22.34 -1.92
C LYS A 10 -1.50 -21.83 -1.27
N GLY A 11 -2.09 -22.61 -0.37
CA GLY A 11 -3.28 -22.20 0.39
C GLY A 11 -3.03 -20.99 1.30
N TRP A 12 -1.86 -20.90 1.93
CA TRP A 12 -1.46 -19.73 2.73
C TRP A 12 -1.28 -18.47 1.89
N SER A 13 -0.64 -18.59 0.73
CA SER A 13 -0.47 -17.49 -0.22
C SER A 13 -1.82 -16.99 -0.75
N GLU A 14 -2.71 -17.91 -1.13
CA GLU A 14 -4.07 -17.59 -1.59
C GLU A 14 -4.88 -16.89 -0.50
N LYS A 15 -4.85 -17.42 0.74
CA LYS A 15 -5.53 -16.81 1.89
C LYS A 15 -5.07 -15.37 2.13
N LYS A 16 -3.76 -15.13 2.07
CA LYS A 16 -3.18 -13.79 2.22
C LYS A 16 -3.63 -12.84 1.10
N ARG A 17 -3.61 -13.30 -0.16
CA ARG A 17 -4.05 -12.50 -1.32
C ARG A 17 -5.53 -12.13 -1.23
N LEU A 18 -6.39 -13.09 -0.85
CA LEU A 18 -7.83 -12.83 -0.65
C LEU A 18 -8.09 -11.84 0.48
N LYS A 19 -7.33 -11.90 1.56
CA LYS A 19 -7.42 -10.93 2.67
C LYS A 19 -7.06 -9.51 2.21
N GLU A 20 -6.04 -9.35 1.37
CA GLU A 20 -5.61 -8.06 0.82
C GLU A 20 -6.62 -7.49 -0.19
N ILE A 21 -7.24 -8.36 -1.00
CA ILE A 21 -8.19 -7.96 -2.05
C ILE A 21 -9.61 -7.72 -1.51
N TYR A 22 -9.96 -8.26 -0.33
CA TYR A 22 -11.30 -8.16 0.24
C TYR A 22 -11.89 -6.73 0.26
N PRO A 23 -11.18 -5.67 0.72
CA PRO A 23 -11.74 -4.32 0.72
C PRO A 23 -12.04 -3.82 -0.70
N LEU A 24 -11.13 -4.07 -1.65
CA LEU A 24 -11.30 -3.70 -3.06
C LEU A 24 -12.49 -4.42 -3.69
N MET A 25 -12.70 -5.68 -3.31
CA MET A 25 -13.85 -6.48 -3.75
C MET A 25 -15.18 -5.84 -3.34
N ILE A 26 -15.30 -5.38 -2.08
CA ILE A 26 -16.51 -4.72 -1.56
C ILE A 26 -16.73 -3.38 -2.25
N ILE A 27 -15.69 -2.55 -2.36
CA ILE A 27 -15.77 -1.24 -3.03
C ILE A 27 -16.20 -1.41 -4.50
N HIS A 28 -15.63 -2.39 -5.20
CA HIS A 28 -15.98 -2.66 -6.59
C HIS A 28 -17.43 -3.09 -6.75
N LEU A 29 -17.90 -4.07 -5.97
CA LEU A 29 -19.31 -4.48 -6.01
C LEU A 29 -20.27 -3.35 -5.61
N TYR A 30 -19.91 -2.53 -4.62
CA TYR A 30 -20.72 -1.38 -4.23
C TYR A 30 -20.83 -0.34 -5.36
N SER A 31 -19.70 -0.03 -6.01
CA SER A 31 -19.69 0.86 -7.17
C SER A 31 -20.56 0.33 -8.32
N LEU A 32 -20.51 -0.97 -8.61
CA LEU A 32 -21.37 -1.61 -9.62
C LEU A 32 -22.85 -1.60 -9.22
N SER A 33 -23.15 -1.83 -7.94
CA SER A 33 -24.53 -1.78 -7.44
C SER A 33 -25.15 -0.39 -7.49
N THR A 34 -24.31 0.66 -7.56
CA THR A 34 -24.76 2.06 -7.65
C THR A 34 -25.39 2.38 -9.01
N ALA A 35 -25.13 1.58 -10.04
CA ALA A 35 -25.75 1.72 -11.36
C ALA A 35 -27.14 1.03 -11.46
N SER A 36 -27.67 0.45 -10.37
CA SER A 36 -28.91 -0.36 -10.36
C SER A 36 -29.02 -1.47 -11.45
N PRO A 37 -27.98 -2.24 -11.82
CA PRO A 37 -28.19 -3.42 -12.66
C PRO A 37 -28.88 -4.54 -11.87
N SER A 38 -29.42 -5.55 -12.57
CA SER A 38 -29.90 -6.76 -11.91
C SER A 38 -28.77 -7.44 -11.12
N SER A 39 -29.10 -8.13 -10.02
CA SER A 39 -28.09 -8.84 -9.21
C SER A 39 -27.27 -9.86 -10.00
N ARG A 40 -27.84 -10.41 -11.08
CA ARG A 40 -27.14 -11.32 -12.01
C ARG A 40 -26.12 -10.56 -12.86
N ASP A 41 -26.51 -9.41 -13.41
CA ASP A 41 -25.64 -8.60 -14.26
C ASP A 41 -24.49 -8.01 -13.47
N ILE A 42 -24.72 -7.60 -12.21
CA ILE A 42 -23.65 -7.15 -11.30
C ILE A 42 -22.59 -8.25 -11.13
N MET A 43 -22.98 -9.50 -10.90
CA MET A 43 -22.03 -10.62 -10.76
C MET A 43 -21.27 -10.90 -12.05
N LYS A 44 -21.92 -10.74 -13.21
CA LYS A 44 -21.28 -10.88 -14.51
C LYS A 44 -20.25 -9.77 -14.76
N MET A 45 -20.61 -8.52 -14.47
CA MET A 45 -19.73 -7.35 -14.61
C MET A 45 -18.55 -7.47 -13.65
N ALA A 46 -18.78 -7.84 -12.39
CA ALA A 46 -17.74 -8.07 -11.40
C ALA A 46 -16.79 -9.21 -11.81
N GLY A 47 -17.30 -10.23 -12.51
CA GLY A 47 -16.52 -11.34 -13.05
C GLY A 47 -15.67 -11.00 -14.29
N LYS A 48 -15.90 -9.85 -14.94
CA LYS A 48 -15.14 -9.34 -16.10
C LYS A 48 -14.12 -8.25 -15.70
N SER A 49 -13.97 -7.97 -14.42
CA SER A 49 -13.18 -6.85 -13.90
C SER A 49 -11.66 -7.04 -14.08
N SER A 50 -10.92 -5.94 -13.96
CA SER A 50 -9.51 -5.80 -14.37
C SER A 50 -8.51 -6.64 -13.56
N LEU A 51 -7.26 -6.64 -14.04
CA LEU A 51 -6.13 -7.44 -13.55
C LEU A 51 -5.85 -7.30 -12.05
N ALA A 52 -6.04 -6.09 -11.49
CA ALA A 52 -5.91 -5.80 -10.06
C ALA A 52 -6.90 -6.59 -9.18
N LEU A 53 -8.08 -6.90 -9.72
CA LEU A 53 -9.12 -7.69 -9.05
C LEU A 53 -9.12 -9.16 -9.48
N SER A 54 -8.11 -9.65 -10.19
CA SER A 54 -8.12 -10.99 -10.82
C SER A 54 -8.64 -12.11 -9.90
N ASP A 55 -8.24 -12.15 -8.62
CA ASP A 55 -8.73 -13.21 -7.71
C ASP A 55 -10.20 -13.04 -7.32
N ALA A 56 -10.64 -11.80 -7.06
CA ALA A 56 -12.05 -11.49 -6.80
C ALA A 56 -12.92 -11.71 -8.05
N SER A 57 -12.41 -11.32 -9.22
CA SER A 57 -13.05 -11.52 -10.51
C SER A 57 -13.25 -13.00 -10.80
N LYS A 58 -12.28 -13.87 -10.46
CA LYS A 58 -12.44 -15.33 -10.58
C LYS A 58 -13.58 -15.86 -9.70
N ILE A 59 -13.76 -15.32 -8.49
CA ILE A 59 -14.86 -15.70 -7.59
C ILE A 59 -16.21 -15.34 -8.23
N PHE A 60 -16.40 -14.08 -8.66
CA PHE A 60 -17.65 -13.66 -9.27
C PHE A 60 -17.90 -14.26 -10.66
N SER A 61 -16.83 -14.53 -11.43
CA SER A 61 -16.91 -15.26 -12.70
C SER A 61 -17.42 -16.69 -12.50
N LYS A 62 -16.98 -17.38 -11.43
CA LYS A 62 -17.54 -18.70 -11.06
C LYS A 62 -19.02 -18.59 -10.70
N ILE A 63 -19.41 -17.60 -9.89
CA ILE A 63 -20.81 -17.39 -9.50
C ILE A 63 -21.68 -17.11 -10.73
N SER A 64 -21.28 -16.17 -11.60
CA SER A 64 -22.02 -15.86 -12.83
C SER A 64 -22.09 -17.05 -13.79
N THR A 65 -21.02 -17.84 -13.92
CA THR A 65 -21.01 -19.06 -14.74
C THR A 65 -22.02 -20.10 -14.22
N LEU A 66 -22.11 -20.29 -12.91
CA LEU A 66 -23.09 -21.20 -12.30
C LEU A 66 -24.54 -20.73 -12.53
N VAL A 67 -24.77 -19.42 -12.49
CA VAL A 67 -26.11 -18.85 -12.71
C VAL A 67 -26.50 -18.89 -14.19
N GLU A 68 -25.60 -18.52 -15.11
CA GLU A 68 -25.91 -18.42 -16.55
C GLU A 68 -25.87 -19.76 -17.28
N LYS A 69 -24.85 -20.59 -17.04
CA LYS A 69 -24.67 -21.85 -17.79
C LYS A 69 -25.38 -23.03 -17.15
N TRP A 70 -25.49 -23.03 -15.82
CA TRP A 70 -26.00 -24.17 -15.06
C TRP A 70 -27.38 -23.88 -14.44
N SER A 71 -27.97 -22.71 -14.71
CA SER A 71 -29.30 -22.29 -14.23
C SER A 71 -29.48 -22.38 -12.72
N TYR A 72 -28.39 -22.26 -11.93
CA TYR A 72 -28.49 -22.18 -10.48
C TYR A 72 -29.10 -20.85 -10.06
N THR A 73 -29.86 -20.86 -8.97
CA THR A 73 -30.27 -19.61 -8.31
C THR A 73 -29.05 -18.91 -7.71
N LEU A 74 -29.03 -17.57 -7.75
CA LEU A 74 -27.88 -16.77 -7.32
C LEU A 74 -27.48 -17.07 -5.86
N HIS A 75 -28.45 -17.27 -4.97
CA HIS A 75 -28.18 -17.65 -3.58
C HIS A 75 -27.44 -19.00 -3.48
N LYS A 76 -27.89 -20.05 -4.20
CA LYS A 76 -27.22 -21.37 -4.20
C LYS A 76 -25.82 -21.30 -4.78
N ALA A 77 -25.63 -20.55 -5.87
CA ALA A 77 -24.33 -20.35 -6.49
C ALA A 77 -23.36 -19.62 -5.54
N ALA A 78 -23.80 -18.54 -4.90
CA ALA A 78 -22.99 -17.81 -3.92
C ALA A 78 -22.63 -18.68 -2.71
N ARG A 79 -23.58 -19.46 -2.17
CA ARG A 79 -23.34 -20.38 -1.05
C ARG A 79 -22.34 -21.48 -1.40
N TYR A 80 -22.43 -22.03 -2.61
CA TYR A 80 -21.51 -23.05 -3.10
C TYR A 80 -20.09 -22.50 -3.29
N VAL A 81 -19.94 -21.30 -3.87
CA VAL A 81 -18.62 -20.68 -4.00
C VAL A 81 -18.05 -20.30 -2.63
N ALA A 82 -18.88 -19.87 -1.69
CA ALA A 82 -18.46 -19.56 -0.32
C ALA A 82 -17.87 -20.79 0.41
N SER A 83 -18.38 -22.00 0.16
CA SER A 83 -17.86 -23.21 0.81
C SER A 83 -16.46 -23.61 0.32
N GLN A 84 -16.08 -23.19 -0.89
CA GLN A 84 -14.76 -23.45 -1.48
C GLN A 84 -13.68 -22.46 -1.04
N ILE A 85 -14.05 -21.36 -0.37
CA ILE A 85 -13.12 -20.29 0.00
C ILE A 85 -12.59 -20.51 1.42
N SER A 86 -11.27 -20.45 1.55
CA SER A 86 -10.54 -20.66 2.82
C SER A 86 -10.47 -19.41 3.71
N GLU A 87 -10.55 -18.21 3.13
CA GLU A 87 -10.47 -16.96 3.88
C GLU A 87 -11.82 -16.57 4.49
N GLU A 88 -11.85 -16.44 5.81
CA GLU A 88 -13.06 -16.30 6.62
C GLU A 88 -13.87 -15.04 6.27
N ARG A 89 -13.20 -13.91 6.03
CA ARG A 89 -13.88 -12.64 5.69
C ARG A 89 -14.61 -12.73 4.36
N VAL A 90 -13.95 -13.28 3.33
CA VAL A 90 -14.53 -13.45 2.00
C VAL A 90 -15.67 -14.47 2.03
N LYS A 91 -15.45 -15.61 2.72
CA LYS A 91 -16.47 -16.64 2.93
C LYS A 91 -17.71 -16.08 3.63
N GLY A 92 -17.51 -15.36 4.74
CA GLY A 92 -18.61 -14.75 5.51
C GLY A 92 -19.37 -13.71 4.70
N PHE A 93 -18.69 -12.91 3.89
CA PHE A 93 -19.34 -11.99 2.96
C PHE A 93 -20.22 -12.72 1.93
N LEU A 94 -19.70 -13.75 1.27
CA LEU A 94 -20.47 -14.51 0.27
C LEU A 94 -21.65 -15.27 0.88
N GLN A 95 -21.53 -15.73 2.12
CA GLN A 95 -22.66 -16.31 2.87
C GLN A 95 -23.73 -15.26 3.12
N ARG A 96 -23.37 -14.07 3.62
CA ARG A 96 -24.32 -12.96 3.83
C ARG A 96 -24.94 -12.48 2.51
N LEU A 97 -24.19 -12.48 1.41
CA LEU A 97 -24.69 -12.19 0.07
C LEU A 97 -25.70 -13.25 -0.39
N SER A 98 -25.42 -14.52 -0.16
CA SER A 98 -26.38 -15.60 -0.44
C SER A 98 -27.67 -15.41 0.35
N ASP A 99 -27.55 -15.10 1.63
CA ASP A 99 -28.68 -14.98 2.55
C ASP A 99 -29.52 -13.72 2.20
N SER A 100 -28.89 -12.60 1.82
CA SER A 100 -29.60 -11.38 1.39
C SER A 100 -30.34 -11.57 0.07
N VAL A 101 -29.72 -12.24 -0.91
CA VAL A 101 -30.36 -12.60 -2.18
C VAL A 101 -31.53 -13.56 -1.95
N ASN A 102 -31.42 -14.49 -1.00
CA ASN A 102 -32.51 -15.41 -0.67
C ASN A 102 -33.73 -14.71 -0.06
N VAL A 103 -33.53 -13.63 0.69
CA VAL A 103 -34.59 -12.79 1.27
C VAL A 103 -35.07 -11.70 0.29
N ASN A 104 -34.54 -11.69 -0.94
CA ASN A 104 -34.87 -10.73 -2.00
C ASN A 104 -34.63 -9.27 -1.61
N ILE A 105 -33.58 -9.02 -0.79
CA ILE A 105 -33.12 -7.67 -0.45
C ILE A 105 -32.45 -7.05 -1.68
N ASP A 106 -32.66 -5.75 -1.90
CA ASP A 106 -31.92 -5.03 -2.96
C ASP A 106 -30.41 -5.15 -2.71
N LEU A 107 -29.68 -5.57 -3.75
CA LEU A 107 -28.24 -5.73 -3.69
C LEU A 107 -27.54 -4.39 -3.39
N ARG A 108 -28.12 -3.26 -3.81
CA ARG A 108 -27.62 -1.92 -3.46
C ARG A 108 -27.60 -1.71 -1.94
N ASP A 109 -28.71 -1.99 -1.28
CA ASP A 109 -28.86 -1.78 0.17
C ASP A 109 -27.95 -2.72 0.95
N PHE A 110 -27.89 -3.99 0.53
CA PHE A 110 -26.95 -4.95 1.10
C PHE A 110 -25.49 -4.48 0.96
N MET A 111 -25.09 -4.04 -0.23
CA MET A 111 -23.72 -3.58 -0.48
C MET A 111 -23.41 -2.29 0.28
N LYS A 112 -24.38 -1.40 0.48
CA LYS A 112 -24.22 -0.20 1.30
C LYS A 112 -23.88 -0.57 2.75
N VAL A 113 -24.64 -1.48 3.35
CA VAL A 113 -24.40 -1.95 4.73
C VAL A 113 -23.03 -2.65 4.85
N GLU A 114 -22.67 -3.50 3.89
CA GLU A 114 -21.34 -4.15 3.89
C GLU A 114 -20.19 -3.16 3.70
N TYR A 115 -20.37 -2.14 2.85
CA TYR A 115 -19.39 -1.07 2.66
C TYR A 115 -19.21 -0.25 3.93
N GLU A 116 -20.29 0.21 4.57
CA GLU A 116 -20.24 0.98 5.82
C GLU A 116 -19.58 0.17 6.94
N LYS A 117 -19.94 -1.12 7.07
CA LYS A 117 -19.32 -2.03 8.04
C LYS A 117 -17.83 -2.23 7.76
N MET A 118 -17.44 -2.42 6.50
CA MET A 118 -16.03 -2.54 6.12
C MET A 118 -15.27 -1.25 6.44
N MET A 119 -15.84 -0.10 6.11
CA MET A 119 -15.23 1.21 6.35
C MET A 119 -15.06 1.49 7.84
N ALA A 120 -16.08 1.25 8.66
CA ALA A 120 -16.00 1.41 10.11
C ALA A 120 -14.90 0.51 10.73
N ASN A 121 -14.80 -0.75 10.29
CA ASN A 121 -13.73 -1.64 10.72
C ASN A 121 -12.34 -1.14 10.29
N LYS A 122 -12.24 -0.52 9.11
CA LYS A 122 -10.98 0.04 8.61
C LYS A 122 -10.55 1.27 9.38
N ILE A 123 -11.48 2.19 9.65
CA ILE A 123 -11.23 3.37 10.50
C ILE A 123 -10.73 2.91 11.88
N ALA A 124 -11.43 1.96 12.51
CA ALA A 124 -11.00 1.42 13.80
C ALA A 124 -9.63 0.71 13.75
N GLU A 125 -9.29 0.04 12.64
CA GLU A 125 -7.96 -0.56 12.43
C GLU A 125 -6.87 0.52 12.35
N PHE A 126 -7.11 1.60 11.61
CA PHE A 126 -6.20 2.74 11.49
C PHE A 126 -6.06 3.52 12.80
N ASP A 127 -7.15 3.76 13.53
CA ASP A 127 -7.10 4.44 14.84
C ASP A 127 -6.24 3.66 15.84
N ARG A 128 -6.42 2.33 15.91
CA ARG A 128 -5.58 1.46 16.74
C ARG A 128 -4.12 1.48 16.29
N ALA A 129 -3.86 1.62 14.99
CA ALA A 129 -2.50 1.72 14.48
C ALA A 129 -1.87 3.06 14.88
N ILE A 130 -2.57 4.18 14.69
CA ILE A 130 -2.11 5.52 15.09
C ILE A 130 -1.82 5.56 16.59
N GLU A 131 -2.71 4.98 17.41
CA GLU A 131 -2.52 4.87 18.85
C GLU A 131 -1.27 4.07 19.22
N LYS A 132 -0.97 2.98 18.50
CA LYS A 132 0.30 2.26 18.67
C LYS A 132 1.51 3.12 18.30
N VAL A 133 1.42 3.90 17.22
CA VAL A 133 2.50 4.81 16.81
C VAL A 133 2.75 5.88 17.87
N LYS A 134 1.69 6.48 18.44
CA LYS A 134 1.82 7.45 19.53
C LYS A 134 2.59 6.87 20.72
N ARG A 135 2.24 5.65 21.15
CA ARG A 135 2.96 4.94 22.22
C ARG A 135 4.43 4.70 21.89
N TYR A 136 4.76 4.41 20.64
CA TYR A 136 6.17 4.30 20.22
C TYR A 136 6.90 5.63 20.22
N ILE A 137 6.24 6.73 19.86
CA ILE A 137 6.82 8.08 19.94
C ILE A 137 7.08 8.47 21.40
N GLU A 138 6.16 8.15 22.31
CA GLU A 138 6.34 8.35 23.75
C GLU A 138 7.50 7.51 24.30
N ALA A 139 7.54 6.22 23.96
CA ALA A 139 8.65 5.34 24.34
C ALA A 139 9.99 5.82 23.77
N TYR A 140 10.00 6.31 22.52
CA TYR A 140 11.17 6.92 21.90
C TYR A 140 11.66 8.14 22.67
N SER A 141 10.76 9.05 23.03
CA SER A 141 11.10 10.24 23.82
C SER A 141 11.71 9.86 25.18
N ALA A 142 11.13 8.87 25.86
CA ALA A 142 11.63 8.37 27.14
C ALA A 142 13.02 7.73 27.02
N ILE A 143 13.23 6.86 26.02
CA ILE A 143 14.52 6.22 25.75
C ILE A 143 15.58 7.25 25.39
N MET A 144 15.23 8.25 24.56
CA MET A 144 16.15 9.31 24.17
C MET A 144 16.55 10.17 25.36
N THR A 145 15.60 10.54 26.22
CA THR A 145 15.88 11.30 27.46
C THR A 145 16.79 10.53 28.40
N SER A 146 16.53 9.22 28.57
CA SER A 146 17.38 8.32 29.36
C SER A 146 18.80 8.24 28.79
N ASN A 147 18.95 8.09 27.47
CA ASN A 147 20.24 8.09 26.81
C ASN A 147 21.01 9.40 26.99
N ILE A 148 20.33 10.55 26.90
CA ILE A 148 20.94 11.87 27.13
C ILE A 148 21.45 11.95 28.57
N PHE A 149 20.62 11.59 29.54
CA PHE A 149 21.01 11.60 30.95
C PHE A 149 22.20 10.68 31.23
N LEU A 150 22.16 9.45 30.71
CA LEU A 150 23.25 8.48 30.86
C LEU A 150 24.53 9.00 30.19
N SER A 151 24.42 9.62 29.01
CA SER A 151 25.57 10.20 28.31
C SER A 151 26.21 11.34 29.10
N VAL A 152 25.41 12.25 29.65
CA VAL A 152 25.92 13.35 30.50
C VAL A 152 26.58 12.80 31.77
N SER A 153 25.94 11.85 32.45
CA SER A 153 26.49 11.22 33.67
C SER A 153 27.81 10.50 33.42
N MET A 154 27.89 9.74 32.32
CA MET A 154 29.11 9.07 31.90
C MET A 154 30.22 10.07 31.54
N LEU A 155 29.91 11.18 30.87
CA LEU A 155 30.88 12.24 30.58
C LEU A 155 31.43 12.87 31.86
N LEU A 156 30.57 13.17 32.83
CA LEU A 156 30.98 13.71 34.13
C LEU A 156 31.88 12.70 34.88
N THR A 157 31.51 11.42 34.89
CA THR A 157 32.32 10.36 35.51
C THR A 157 33.67 10.23 34.83
N SER A 158 33.72 10.30 33.49
CA SER A 158 34.97 10.27 32.73
C SER A 158 35.89 11.43 33.12
N MET A 159 35.32 12.62 33.32
CA MET A 159 36.06 13.82 33.72
C MET A 159 36.62 13.71 35.15
N ILE A 160 35.87 13.12 36.07
CA ILE A 160 36.28 12.96 37.48
C ILE A 160 37.33 11.86 37.65
N TYR A 161 37.10 10.69 37.04
CA TYR A 161 37.95 9.50 37.23
C TYR A 161 39.09 9.39 36.22
N GLY A 162 39.22 10.34 35.28
CA GLY A 162 40.28 10.33 34.27
C GLY A 162 40.16 9.18 33.26
N ILE A 163 38.95 8.65 33.04
CA ILE A 163 38.70 7.66 31.99
C ILE A 163 38.84 8.37 30.64
N ASP A 164 39.40 7.69 29.64
CA ASP A 164 39.47 8.18 28.26
C ASP A 164 38.09 8.64 27.77
N VAL A 165 37.91 9.95 27.67
CA VAL A 165 36.65 10.60 27.24
C VAL A 165 36.20 10.07 25.88
N ASN A 166 37.16 9.77 24.99
CA ASN A 166 36.89 9.19 23.68
C ASN A 166 36.22 7.81 23.77
N ARG A 167 36.62 6.94 24.72
CA ARG A 167 36.01 5.61 24.87
C ARG A 167 34.58 5.71 25.38
N VAL A 168 34.34 6.63 26.32
CA VAL A 168 33.01 6.88 26.87
C VAL A 168 32.07 7.44 25.80
N LEU A 169 32.54 8.39 24.99
CA LEU A 169 31.78 8.94 23.85
C LEU A 169 31.44 7.88 22.80
N ILE A 170 32.36 6.98 22.48
CA ILE A 170 32.08 5.90 21.51
C ILE A 170 31.00 4.95 22.06
N LEU A 171 31.08 4.57 23.34
CA LEU A 171 30.08 3.69 23.96
C LEU A 171 28.68 4.32 24.00
N THR A 172 28.58 5.62 24.32
CA THR A 172 27.29 6.33 24.34
C THR A 172 26.69 6.46 22.93
N ILE A 173 27.51 6.73 21.91
CA ILE A 173 27.06 6.76 20.51
C ILE A 173 26.52 5.40 20.08
N ILE A 174 27.23 4.30 20.38
CA ILE A 174 26.78 2.95 20.05
C ILE A 174 25.44 2.65 20.74
N ALA A 175 25.29 3.01 22.02
CA ALA A 175 24.05 2.82 22.76
C ALA A 175 22.88 3.60 22.14
N VAL A 176 23.11 4.86 21.75
CA VAL A 176 22.11 5.70 21.07
C VAL A 176 21.72 5.11 19.72
N VAL A 177 22.69 4.76 18.87
CA VAL A 177 22.43 4.17 17.54
C VAL A 177 21.71 2.82 17.66
N ALA A 178 22.10 1.97 18.61
CA ALA A 178 21.43 0.69 18.86
C ALA A 178 19.98 0.89 19.31
N SER A 179 19.73 1.86 20.20
CA SER A 179 18.37 2.17 20.66
C SER A 179 17.50 2.73 19.52
N LEU A 180 18.06 3.60 18.66
CA LEU A 180 17.39 4.12 17.47
C LEU A 180 17.06 3.01 16.47
N ALA A 181 18.01 2.13 16.19
CA ALA A 181 17.80 0.99 15.30
C ALA A 181 16.73 0.03 15.83
N PHE A 182 16.71 -0.22 17.14
CA PHE A 182 15.72 -1.08 17.79
C PHE A 182 14.31 -0.49 17.70
N ILE A 183 14.15 0.80 17.96
CA ILE A 183 12.86 1.49 17.83
C ILE A 183 12.42 1.51 16.36
N ALA A 184 13.31 1.87 15.42
CA ALA A 184 12.99 1.88 13.99
C ALA A 184 12.54 0.49 13.51
N PHE A 185 13.18 -0.57 13.99
CA PHE A 185 12.79 -1.95 13.70
C PHE A 185 11.40 -2.29 14.25
N LEU A 186 11.11 -1.95 15.51
CA LEU A 186 9.79 -2.15 16.13
C LEU A 186 8.70 -1.37 15.41
N THR A 187 8.94 -0.11 15.07
CA THR A 187 8.02 0.73 14.31
C THR A 187 7.73 0.12 12.94
N SER A 188 8.77 -0.29 12.20
CA SER A 188 8.61 -0.92 10.87
C SER A 188 7.78 -2.21 10.92
N ARG A 189 7.86 -2.97 12.01
CA ARG A 189 7.11 -4.22 12.21
C ARG A 189 5.64 -4.00 12.56
N SER A 190 5.36 -2.94 13.32
CA SER A 190 4.06 -2.74 13.98
C SER A 190 3.09 -1.84 13.22
N LEU A 191 3.56 -0.98 12.32
CA LEU A 191 2.66 -0.17 11.49
C LEU A 191 1.98 -1.05 10.44
N PRO A 192 0.66 -0.87 10.20
CA PRO A 192 0.01 -1.45 9.04
C PRO A 192 0.70 -0.91 7.79
N ARG A 193 1.01 -1.82 6.85
CA ARG A 193 1.56 -1.43 5.56
C ARG A 193 0.49 -0.70 4.79
N ASP A 194 0.72 0.57 4.50
CA ASP A 194 -0.05 1.31 3.50
C ASP A 194 0.82 1.46 2.25
N PRO A 195 0.78 0.49 1.32
CA PRO A 195 1.59 0.57 0.13
C PRO A 195 1.05 1.69 -0.75
N ILE A 196 1.90 2.69 -1.01
CA ILE A 196 1.60 3.82 -1.91
C ILE A 196 1.20 3.32 -3.32
N LEU A 197 1.65 2.12 -3.70
CA LEU A 197 1.36 1.49 -4.99
C LEU A 197 0.61 0.19 -4.82
N HIS A 198 -0.50 0.06 -5.54
CA HIS A 198 -1.26 -1.17 -5.58
C HIS A 198 -0.45 -2.34 -6.16
N ASN A 199 -0.66 -3.54 -5.61
CA ASN A 199 -0.72 -4.88 -6.23
C ASN A 199 -0.47 -5.19 -7.74
N ASP A 200 -0.34 -4.23 -8.67
CA ASP A 200 -0.50 -4.46 -10.12
C ASP A 200 0.81 -4.87 -10.85
N PRO A 201 0.81 -5.83 -11.78
CA PRO A 201 1.95 -6.10 -12.66
C PRO A 201 2.30 -4.96 -13.63
N ARG A 202 1.40 -4.01 -13.91
CA ARG A 202 1.69 -2.79 -14.72
C ARG A 202 2.35 -1.65 -13.91
N ARG A 203 2.89 -1.97 -12.72
CA ARG A 203 3.54 -0.99 -11.86
C ARG A 203 4.79 -0.39 -12.50
N PRO A 204 5.09 0.90 -12.29
CA PRO A 204 6.35 1.48 -12.74
C PRO A 204 7.53 0.79 -12.02
N GLU A 205 8.37 0.08 -12.76
CA GLU A 205 9.50 -0.70 -12.20
C GLU A 205 10.45 0.15 -11.35
N LYS A 206 10.66 1.41 -11.74
CA LYS A 206 11.48 2.37 -11.00
C LYS A 206 10.98 2.60 -9.58
N LEU A 207 9.66 2.61 -9.38
CA LEU A 207 9.05 2.85 -8.07
C LEU A 207 9.18 1.61 -7.16
N VAL A 208 9.01 0.42 -7.74
CA VAL A 208 9.19 -0.86 -7.02
C VAL A 208 10.64 -1.02 -6.55
N SER A 209 11.61 -0.62 -7.37
CA SER A 209 13.03 -0.65 -6.99
C SER A 209 13.34 0.31 -5.84
N ILE A 210 12.81 1.53 -5.86
CA ILE A 210 13.02 2.50 -4.77
C ILE A 210 12.37 2.01 -3.46
N GLU A 211 11.14 1.47 -3.52
CA GLU A 211 10.45 0.93 -2.33
C GLU A 211 11.24 -0.23 -1.70
N LYS A 212 11.81 -1.12 -2.52
CA LYS A 212 12.65 -2.24 -2.06
C LYS A 212 14.02 -1.79 -1.55
N MET A 213 14.60 -0.74 -2.13
CA MET A 213 15.91 -0.21 -1.74
C MET A 213 15.83 0.61 -0.46
N ASN A 214 14.70 1.25 -0.15
CA ASN A 214 14.53 2.11 1.03
C ASN A 214 14.89 1.42 2.37
N PRO A 215 14.39 0.21 2.72
CA PRO A 215 14.79 -0.45 3.96
C PRO A 215 16.26 -0.88 3.96
N ILE A 216 16.81 -1.27 2.80
CA ILE A 216 18.22 -1.66 2.66
C ILE A 216 19.13 -0.45 2.88
N ILE A 217 18.77 0.71 2.33
CA ILE A 217 19.51 1.96 2.48
C ILE A 217 19.44 2.47 3.94
N LEU A 218 18.29 2.37 4.59
CA LEU A 218 18.16 2.72 6.02
C LEU A 218 19.07 1.86 6.91
N VAL A 219 19.05 0.54 6.70
CA VAL A 219 19.88 -0.39 7.49
C VAL A 219 21.37 -0.21 7.19
N THR A 220 21.74 -0.03 5.91
CA THR A 220 23.14 0.19 5.52
C THR A 220 23.66 1.56 5.98
N SER A 221 22.84 2.61 5.99
CA SER A 221 23.20 3.93 6.54
C SER A 221 23.42 3.86 8.06
N LEU A 222 22.52 3.22 8.81
CA LEU A 222 22.68 3.01 10.26
C LEU A 222 23.93 2.21 10.60
N PHE A 223 24.21 1.15 9.84
CA PHE A 223 25.38 0.29 10.06
C PHE A 223 26.70 0.92 9.58
N SER A 224 26.67 1.68 8.49
CA SER A 224 27.84 2.43 8.01
C SER A 224 28.25 3.53 8.98
N THR A 225 27.29 4.13 9.68
CA THR A 225 27.56 5.17 10.69
C THR A 225 28.26 4.56 11.90
N SER A 226 27.80 3.41 12.40
CA SER A 226 28.44 2.74 13.54
C SER A 226 29.83 2.19 13.20
N LEU A 227 30.04 1.68 11.98
CA LEU A 227 31.32 1.11 11.55
C LEU A 227 32.39 2.18 11.30
N LEU A 228 32.04 3.33 10.73
CA LEU A 228 32.99 4.42 10.48
C LEU A 228 33.47 5.08 11.78
N ILE A 229 32.60 5.18 12.79
CA ILE A 229 32.95 5.72 14.13
C ILE A 229 33.89 4.78 14.88
N LEU A 230 33.83 3.47 14.62
CA LEU A 230 34.71 2.47 15.24
C LEU A 230 36.05 2.29 14.49
N SER A 231 36.15 2.77 13.24
CA SER A 231 37.36 2.59 12.44
C SER A 231 38.45 3.60 12.85
N PRO A 232 39.73 3.20 12.94
CA PRO A 232 40.85 4.08 13.26
C PRO A 232 41.31 4.93 12.06
N ILE A 233 40.43 5.15 11.06
CA ILE A 233 40.76 5.90 9.86
C ILE A 233 40.68 7.39 10.21
N LYS A 234 41.81 7.95 10.64
CA LYS A 234 42.00 9.41 10.65
C LYS A 234 41.95 9.89 9.20
N LEU A 235 40.82 10.42 8.75
CA LEU A 235 40.82 11.25 7.55
C LEU A 235 41.66 12.49 7.87
N ASN A 236 42.91 12.50 7.41
CA ASN A 236 43.78 13.66 7.47
C ASN A 236 43.19 14.78 6.58
N GLY A 237 42.25 15.56 7.09
CA GLY A 237 41.69 16.71 6.38
C GLY A 237 40.51 17.37 7.09
N PHE A 238 40.78 18.54 7.67
CA PHE A 238 39.90 19.69 8.02
C PHE A 238 38.55 19.48 8.75
N LEU A 239 38.08 18.25 8.96
CA LEU A 239 36.84 17.93 9.65
C LEU A 239 37.16 16.94 10.78
N ASP A 240 36.68 17.25 11.99
CA ASP A 240 36.88 16.40 13.17
C ASP A 240 36.56 14.92 12.85
N PRO A 241 37.29 13.96 13.44
CA PRO A 241 37.14 12.52 13.17
C PRO A 241 35.73 11.97 13.44
N ILE A 242 34.86 12.75 14.08
CA ILE A 242 33.48 12.40 14.43
C ILE A 242 32.47 13.03 13.45
N SER A 243 32.73 14.23 12.93
CA SER A 243 31.76 14.98 12.11
C SER A 243 31.74 14.56 10.64
N ALA A 244 32.90 14.19 10.07
CA ALA A 244 32.98 13.72 8.69
C ALA A 244 32.20 12.41 8.43
N PRO A 245 32.29 11.36 9.30
CA PRO A 245 31.48 10.15 9.14
C PRO A 245 29.97 10.37 9.22
N MET A 246 29.52 11.27 10.11
CA MET A 246 28.08 11.58 10.26
C MET A 246 27.52 12.27 9.01
N LEU A 247 28.27 13.20 8.42
CA LEU A 247 27.87 13.86 7.17
C LEU A 247 27.82 12.88 5.99
N LEU A 248 28.81 12.00 5.88
CA LEU A 248 28.86 11.01 4.81
C LEU A 248 27.74 9.97 4.91
N ALA A 249 27.34 9.59 6.12
CA ALA A 249 26.23 8.68 6.33
C ALA A 249 24.85 9.34 6.14
N GLY A 250 24.76 10.64 6.47
CA GLY A 250 23.53 11.41 6.33
C GLY A 250 23.21 11.84 4.88
N ALA A 251 24.23 12.09 4.06
CA ALA A 251 24.03 12.60 2.70
C ALA A 251 23.23 11.65 1.77
N PRO A 252 23.50 10.33 1.72
CA PRO A 252 22.68 9.38 0.95
C PRO A 252 21.24 9.30 1.44
N LEU A 253 21.03 9.42 2.76
CA LEU A 253 19.73 9.35 3.39
C LEU A 253 18.87 10.59 3.06
N LEU A 254 19.50 11.77 3.07
CA LEU A 254 18.86 13.01 2.62
C LEU A 254 18.53 12.97 1.13
N MET A 255 19.44 12.46 0.31
CA MET A 255 19.22 12.32 -1.13
C MET A 255 18.01 11.42 -1.40
N ILE A 256 17.98 10.19 -0.85
CA ILE A 256 16.86 9.27 -1.08
C ILE A 256 15.53 9.83 -0.53
N GLY A 257 15.56 10.51 0.61
CA GLY A 257 14.39 11.17 1.20
C GLY A 257 13.84 12.28 0.30
N TRP A 258 14.70 13.08 -0.31
CA TRP A 258 14.30 14.15 -1.22
C TRP A 258 13.69 13.62 -2.53
N ILE A 259 14.31 12.58 -3.11
CA ILE A 259 13.75 11.87 -4.26
C ILE A 259 12.37 11.30 -3.88
N GLY A 260 12.28 10.59 -2.75
CA GLY A 260 11.03 10.00 -2.26
C GLY A 260 9.91 11.03 -2.08
N LYS A 261 10.21 12.19 -1.49
CA LYS A 261 9.23 13.28 -1.30
C LYS A 261 8.64 13.78 -2.62
N ARG A 262 9.48 13.94 -3.66
CA ARG A 262 9.00 14.35 -5.00
C ARG A 262 8.05 13.31 -5.60
N TRP A 263 8.36 12.03 -5.44
CA TRP A 263 7.50 10.95 -5.95
C TRP A 263 6.16 10.86 -5.21
N VAL A 264 6.17 10.91 -3.88
CA VAL A 264 4.94 10.90 -3.08
C VAL A 264 4.05 12.09 -3.45
N LYS A 265 4.66 13.26 -3.66
CA LYS A 265 3.91 14.44 -4.12
C LYS A 265 3.28 14.21 -5.49
N SER A 266 4.02 13.67 -6.45
CA SER A 266 3.49 13.39 -7.80
C SER A 266 2.38 12.34 -7.78
N ALA A 267 2.51 11.27 -6.99
CA ALA A 267 1.46 10.26 -6.83
C ALA A 267 0.20 10.86 -6.21
N ARG A 268 0.34 11.71 -5.19
CA ARG A 268 -0.77 12.43 -4.58
C ARG A 268 -1.47 13.38 -5.54
N GLU A 269 -0.71 14.11 -6.36
CA GLU A 269 -1.27 14.98 -7.40
C GLU A 269 -2.04 14.16 -8.45
N ILE A 270 -1.64 12.93 -8.76
CA ILE A 270 -2.41 12.02 -9.63
C ILE A 270 -3.71 11.60 -8.94
N ASP A 271 -3.65 11.14 -7.69
CA ASP A 271 -4.84 10.66 -6.96
C ASP A 271 -5.89 11.76 -6.76
N GLU A 272 -5.46 12.98 -6.40
CA GLU A 272 -6.35 14.14 -6.21
C GLU A 272 -7.05 14.53 -7.53
N ASN A 273 -6.34 14.46 -8.67
CA ASN A 273 -6.89 14.81 -9.98
C ASN A 273 -7.61 13.65 -10.68
N TYR A 274 -7.50 12.42 -10.18
CA TYR A 274 -8.06 11.23 -10.83
C TYR A 274 -9.60 11.23 -10.84
N ALA A 275 -10.25 11.53 -9.71
CA ALA A 275 -11.70 11.54 -9.61
C ALA A 275 -12.36 12.62 -10.50
N PRO A 276 -11.89 13.89 -10.49
CA PRO A 276 -12.35 14.90 -11.45
C PRO A 276 -12.14 14.48 -12.90
N PHE A 277 -10.97 13.89 -13.22
CA PHE A 277 -10.65 13.41 -14.55
C PHE A 277 -11.65 12.35 -15.05
N ILE A 278 -11.91 11.30 -14.26
CA ILE A 278 -12.84 10.23 -14.64
C ILE A 278 -14.27 10.77 -14.78
N LYS A 279 -14.69 11.68 -13.90
CA LYS A 279 -16.00 12.33 -14.00
C LYS A 279 -16.12 13.12 -15.32
N SER A 280 -15.18 14.03 -15.59
CA SER A 280 -15.18 14.81 -16.83
C SER A 280 -15.09 13.93 -18.08
N LEU A 281 -14.35 12.83 -18.02
CA LEU A 281 -14.27 11.87 -19.13
C LEU A 281 -15.61 11.17 -19.35
N GLY A 282 -16.32 10.79 -18.28
CA GLY A 282 -17.67 10.23 -18.33
C GLY A 282 -18.66 11.21 -18.96
N ASP A 283 -18.69 12.45 -18.47
CA ASP A 283 -19.57 13.51 -18.99
C ASP A 283 -19.27 13.78 -20.48
N ALA A 284 -17.99 13.83 -20.86
CA ALA A 284 -17.59 14.04 -22.25
C ALA A 284 -17.91 12.85 -23.15
N LEU A 285 -17.86 11.62 -22.64
CA LEU A 285 -18.25 10.41 -23.37
C LEU A 285 -19.75 10.38 -23.66
N GLU A 286 -20.58 10.79 -22.69
CA GLU A 286 -22.03 10.89 -22.83
C GLU A 286 -22.41 11.89 -23.93
N VAL A 287 -21.73 13.05 -23.98
CA VAL A 287 -22.00 14.10 -24.98
C VAL A 287 -21.42 13.75 -26.37
N SER A 288 -20.21 13.20 -26.43
CA SER A 288 -19.48 13.04 -27.69
C SER A 288 -19.64 11.66 -28.36
N GLY A 289 -20.24 10.70 -27.65
CA GLY A 289 -20.53 9.33 -28.14
C GLY A 289 -19.30 8.48 -28.49
N SER A 290 -18.08 9.04 -28.44
CA SER A 290 -16.85 8.35 -28.81
C SER A 290 -15.67 8.78 -27.94
N LEU A 291 -14.87 7.80 -27.51
CA LEU A 291 -13.73 8.02 -26.63
C LEU A 291 -12.69 8.98 -27.22
N LYS A 292 -12.51 8.97 -28.55
CA LYS A 292 -11.60 9.88 -29.25
C LYS A 292 -12.02 11.35 -29.09
N SER A 293 -13.30 11.64 -29.30
CA SER A 293 -13.85 12.99 -29.19
C SER A 293 -13.90 13.43 -27.73
N ALA A 294 -14.26 12.54 -26.81
CA ALA A 294 -14.23 12.79 -25.38
C ALA A 294 -12.84 13.20 -24.90
N CYS A 295 -11.79 12.44 -25.27
CA CYS A 295 -10.40 12.77 -24.95
C CYS A 295 -9.96 14.14 -25.50
N LYS A 296 -10.48 14.56 -26.66
CA LYS A 296 -10.19 15.88 -27.24
C LYS A 296 -10.84 17.00 -26.42
N VAL A 297 -12.08 16.81 -25.98
CA VAL A 297 -12.84 17.78 -25.18
C VAL A 297 -12.20 17.97 -23.80
N ILE A 298 -11.88 16.88 -23.10
CA ILE A 298 -11.28 16.97 -21.75
C ILE A 298 -9.82 17.46 -21.78
N SER A 299 -9.12 17.34 -22.90
CA SER A 299 -7.72 17.82 -23.04
C SER A 299 -7.57 19.33 -22.90
N ILE A 300 -8.67 20.09 -22.83
CA ILE A 300 -8.67 21.53 -22.56
C ILE A 300 -8.43 21.82 -21.07
N ASN A 301 -8.85 20.90 -20.19
CA ASN A 301 -8.66 21.04 -18.75
C ASN A 301 -7.27 20.54 -18.33
N ASP A 302 -6.73 21.15 -17.26
CA ASP A 302 -5.46 20.77 -16.66
C ASP A 302 -5.67 19.76 -15.52
N TYR A 303 -5.19 18.52 -15.73
CA TYR A 303 -5.19 17.44 -14.72
C TYR A 303 -3.78 17.16 -14.17
N GLY A 304 -2.83 18.10 -14.33
CA GLY A 304 -1.47 18.00 -13.84
C GLY A 304 -0.70 16.82 -14.46
N PRO A 305 -0.14 15.88 -13.67
CA PRO A 305 0.63 14.75 -14.19
C PRO A 305 -0.16 13.82 -15.13
N LEU A 306 -1.50 13.80 -15.03
CA LEU A 306 -2.35 12.99 -15.92
C LEU A 306 -2.39 13.51 -17.36
N ASN A 307 -2.07 14.78 -17.61
CA ASN A 307 -2.10 15.35 -18.96
C ASN A 307 -1.15 14.62 -19.92
N GLU A 308 0.00 14.16 -19.43
CA GLU A 308 0.92 13.40 -20.25
C GLU A 308 0.33 12.05 -20.67
N LEU A 309 -0.34 11.37 -19.74
CA LEU A 309 -1.02 10.09 -19.98
C LEU A 309 -2.20 10.28 -20.93
N LEU A 310 -3.00 11.32 -20.74
CA LEU A 310 -4.11 11.69 -21.62
C LEU A 310 -3.62 11.96 -23.05
N ARG A 311 -2.51 12.69 -23.21
CA ARG A 311 -1.90 12.95 -24.51
C ARG A 311 -1.41 11.66 -25.18
N ARG A 312 -0.83 10.73 -24.43
CA ARG A 312 -0.42 9.41 -24.94
C ARG A 312 -1.61 8.56 -25.36
N LEU A 313 -2.67 8.53 -24.55
CA LEU A 313 -3.92 7.83 -24.86
C LEU A 313 -4.56 8.40 -26.12
N ARG A 314 -4.68 9.72 -26.21
CA ARG A 314 -5.22 10.41 -27.39
C ARG A 314 -4.45 10.06 -28.66
N LYS A 315 -3.11 10.11 -28.62
CA LYS A 315 -2.27 9.72 -29.77
C LYS A 315 -2.52 8.27 -30.20
N ARG A 316 -2.68 7.34 -29.25
CA ARG A 316 -3.01 5.93 -29.55
C ARG A 316 -4.40 5.79 -30.17
N LEU A 317 -5.40 6.52 -29.67
CA LEU A 317 -6.76 6.50 -30.23
C LEU A 317 -6.81 7.16 -31.63
N GLU A 318 -6.00 8.19 -31.87
CA GLU A 318 -5.87 8.82 -33.20
C GLU A 318 -5.21 7.88 -34.23
N LEU A 319 -4.30 7.00 -33.78
CA LEU A 319 -3.65 5.97 -34.60
C LEU A 319 -4.53 4.74 -34.89
N GLY A 320 -5.77 4.70 -34.41
CA GLY A 320 -6.74 3.64 -34.74
C GLY A 320 -6.64 2.36 -33.90
N PHE A 321 -5.96 2.39 -32.75
CA PHE A 321 -5.98 1.25 -31.82
C PHE A 321 -7.39 1.06 -31.23
N GLU A 322 -7.89 -0.18 -31.23
CA GLU A 322 -9.17 -0.55 -30.60
C GLU A 322 -9.23 -0.07 -29.13
N GLN A 323 -10.41 0.40 -28.70
CA GLN A 323 -10.63 1.00 -27.36
C GLN A 323 -10.14 0.10 -26.20
N GLY A 324 -10.15 -1.22 -26.37
CA GLY A 324 -9.65 -2.18 -25.37
C GLY A 324 -8.13 -2.40 -25.37
N LYS A 325 -7.41 -2.05 -26.45
CA LYS A 325 -5.94 -2.18 -26.57
C LYS A 325 -5.20 -0.86 -26.33
N ALA A 326 -5.91 0.28 -26.33
CA ALA A 326 -5.33 1.60 -26.11
C ALA A 326 -5.03 1.92 -24.62
N ILE A 327 -5.67 1.20 -23.68
CA ILE A 327 -5.61 1.36 -22.21
C ILE A 327 -4.51 0.50 -21.57
#